data_AF-A0A1G8KMY3-F1
#
_entry.id   AF-A0A1G8KMY3-F1
#
_cell.length_a   1.000
_cell.length_b   1.000
_cell.length_c   1.000
_cell.angle_alpha   90.00
_cell.angle_beta   90.00
_cell.angle_gamma   90.00
#
_symmetry.space_group_name_H-M   'P 1'
#
loop_
_entity.id
_entity.type
_entity.pdbx_description
1 polymer ?
#
loop_
_entity_poly.entity_id
_entity_poly.type
_entity_poly.pdbx_seq_one_letter_code
_entity_poly.pdbx_strand_id
1 'polypeptide(L)'
;MSWAEFTATYAPTGGPIRLGSWSARKCGLGQWEFRTTFGVGTSIRRAEAVAPGPMSALTALLHDSGCPIEILGFHQQQWDGRTATLVLCEAGGRSGWAFGLGEGTTESALRAMVAAANRLHG
;
A
#
# COMPACT_ATOMS: atom_id res chain seq x y z
N MET A 1 23.52 0.64 7.96
CA MET A 1 22.26 -0.13 8.08
C MET A 1 22.39 -1.39 7.24
N SER A 2 22.20 -2.56 7.83
CA SER A 2 22.11 -3.83 7.11
C SER A 2 20.77 -3.95 6.36
N TRP A 3 20.66 -4.88 5.41
CA TRP A 3 19.38 -5.12 4.71
C TRP A 3 18.23 -5.51 5.66
N ALA A 4 18.55 -6.27 6.72
CA ALA A 4 17.58 -6.68 7.73
C ALA A 4 17.09 -5.47 8.54
N GLU A 5 17.99 -4.59 8.97
CA GLU A 5 17.62 -3.34 9.66
C GLU A 5 16.79 -2.41 8.76
N PHE A 6 17.14 -2.35 7.47
CA PHE A 6 16.41 -1.54 6.48
C PHE A 6 14.98 -2.04 6.30
N THR A 7 14.79 -3.33 6.06
CA THR A 7 13.45 -3.90 5.85
C THR A 7 12.61 -3.88 7.13
N ALA A 8 13.21 -4.12 8.30
CA ALA A 8 12.52 -3.96 9.58
C ALA A 8 12.04 -2.52 9.81
N THR A 9 12.81 -1.53 9.36
CA THR A 9 12.45 -0.11 9.48
C THR A 9 11.40 0.29 8.45
N TYR A 10 11.67 0.09 7.16
CA TYR A 10 10.92 0.69 6.07
C TYR A 10 9.87 -0.22 5.44
N ALA A 11 9.92 -1.53 5.66
CA ALA A 11 8.95 -2.49 5.12
C ALA A 11 8.33 -3.39 6.22
N PRO A 12 7.85 -2.84 7.34
CA PRO A 12 7.25 -3.65 8.39
C PRO A 12 5.99 -4.35 7.86
N THR A 13 5.93 -5.66 8.07
CA THR A 13 4.78 -6.50 7.77
C THR A 13 3.83 -6.65 8.97
N GLY A 14 4.27 -6.22 10.16
CA GLY A 14 3.45 -6.10 11.35
C GLY A 14 2.63 -4.81 11.35
N GLY A 15 1.45 -4.84 11.96
CA GLY A 15 0.59 -3.68 12.15
C GLY A 15 -0.90 -3.98 12.03
N PRO A 16 -1.74 -2.94 12.17
CA PRO A 16 -3.18 -3.08 12.08
C PRO A 16 -3.66 -3.37 10.66
N ILE A 17 -2.94 -2.91 9.62
CA ILE A 17 -3.35 -3.04 8.22
C ILE A 17 -2.73 -4.28 7.59
N ARG A 18 -3.59 -5.11 7.00
CA ARG A 18 -3.20 -6.32 6.26
C ARG A 18 -3.97 -6.36 4.95
N LEU A 19 -3.25 -6.62 3.86
CA LEU A 19 -3.83 -6.74 2.53
C LEU A 19 -3.73 -8.21 2.08
N GLY A 20 -4.86 -8.81 1.74
CA GLY A 20 -4.94 -10.15 1.17
C GLY A 20 -4.82 -10.11 -0.35
N SER A 21 -5.52 -11.03 -1.03
CA SER A 21 -5.55 -11.05 -2.49
C SER A 21 -5.99 -9.68 -3.03
N TRP A 22 -5.39 -9.27 -4.15
CA TRP A 22 -5.71 -8.05 -4.85
C TRP A 22 -6.06 -8.40 -6.29
N SER A 23 -7.23 -7.96 -6.76
CA SER A 23 -7.64 -8.14 -8.15
C SER A 23 -8.16 -6.83 -8.72
N ALA A 24 -8.05 -6.69 -10.04
CA ALA A 24 -8.49 -5.54 -10.79
C ALA A 24 -9.28 -6.00 -12.01
N ARG A 25 -10.41 -5.36 -12.27
CA ARG A 25 -11.24 -5.62 -13.45
C ARG A 25 -11.62 -4.29 -14.09
N LYS A 26 -11.33 -4.13 -15.38
CA LYS A 26 -11.73 -2.93 -16.12
C LYS A 26 -13.26 -2.81 -16.12
N CYS A 27 -13.79 -1.67 -15.72
CA CYS A 27 -15.24 -1.43 -15.62
C CYS A 27 -15.73 -0.19 -16.38
N GLY A 28 -14.82 0.61 -16.94
CA GLY A 28 -15.17 1.79 -17.73
C GLY A 28 -13.96 2.42 -18.42
N LEU A 29 -14.18 3.59 -19.02
CA LEU A 29 -13.11 4.38 -19.61
C LEU A 29 -12.19 4.92 -18.51
N GLY A 30 -10.96 4.41 -18.48
CA GLY A 30 -9.97 4.79 -17.46
C GLY A 30 -10.33 4.35 -16.04
N GLN A 31 -11.31 3.45 -15.86
CA GLN A 31 -11.75 2.99 -14.54
C GLN A 31 -11.64 1.49 -14.38
N TRP A 32 -11.26 1.10 -13.16
CA TRP A 32 -11.08 -0.27 -12.74
C TRP A 32 -11.79 -0.48 -11.41
N GLU A 33 -12.48 -1.61 -11.29
CA GLU A 33 -12.97 -2.15 -10.05
C GLU A 33 -11.84 -2.98 -9.41
N PHE A 34 -11.41 -2.56 -8.23
CA PHE A 34 -10.42 -3.27 -7.42
C PHE A 34 -11.13 -4.01 -6.30
N ARG A 35 -10.72 -5.25 -6.04
CA ARG A 35 -11.22 -6.06 -4.93
C ARG A 35 -10.07 -6.60 -4.11
N THR A 36 -10.25 -6.58 -2.80
CA THR A 36 -9.27 -7.15 -1.88
C THR A 36 -9.90 -7.66 -0.60
N THR A 37 -9.16 -8.51 0.12
CA THR A 37 -9.43 -8.79 1.53
C THR A 37 -8.61 -7.81 2.36
N PHE A 38 -9.29 -6.95 3.10
CA PHE A 38 -8.69 -5.89 3.88
C PHE A 38 -8.84 -6.18 5.38
N GLY A 39 -7.72 -6.32 6.07
CA GLY A 39 -7.66 -6.51 7.51
C GLY A 39 -7.31 -5.21 8.22
N VAL A 40 -8.08 -4.86 9.26
CA VAL A 40 -7.83 -3.73 10.16
C VAL A 40 -7.96 -4.21 11.60
N GLY A 41 -6.84 -4.21 12.33
CA GLY A 41 -6.77 -4.78 13.67
C GLY A 41 -7.09 -6.28 13.68
N THR A 42 -8.21 -6.64 14.29
CA THR A 42 -8.73 -8.03 14.35
C THR A 42 -9.81 -8.31 13.30
N SER A 43 -10.33 -7.29 12.63
CA SER A 43 -11.40 -7.43 11.65
C SER A 43 -10.83 -7.67 10.26
N ILE A 44 -11.44 -8.60 9.52
CA ILE A 44 -11.11 -8.91 8.14
C ILE A 44 -12.39 -8.79 7.33
N ARG A 45 -12.37 -7.97 6.28
CA ARG A 45 -13.51 -7.78 5.37
C ARG A 45 -13.09 -7.85 3.92
N ARG A 46 -14.02 -8.17 3.03
CA ARG A 46 -13.84 -7.85 1.62
C ARG A 46 -14.04 -6.35 1.44
N ALA A 47 -13.23 -5.76 0.58
CA ALA A 47 -13.27 -4.34 0.28
C ALA A 47 -13.16 -4.16 -1.24
N GLU A 48 -13.90 -3.18 -1.76
CA GLU A 48 -13.99 -2.90 -3.18
C GLU A 48 -13.88 -1.39 -3.40
N ALA A 49 -13.22 -0.99 -4.48
CA ALA A 49 -13.09 0.41 -4.86
C ALA A 49 -13.06 0.54 -6.38
N VAL A 50 -13.76 1.55 -6.92
CA VAL A 50 -13.64 1.94 -8.33
C VAL A 50 -12.69 3.12 -8.41
N ALA A 51 -11.58 2.95 -9.13
CA ALA A 51 -10.54 3.96 -9.21
C ALA A 51 -9.80 3.90 -10.56
N PRO A 52 -9.09 4.96 -10.96
CA PRO A 52 -8.27 4.94 -12.17
C PRO A 52 -7.00 4.07 -12.03
N GLY A 53 -6.60 3.73 -10.81
CA GLY A 53 -5.41 2.91 -10.56
C GLY A 53 -5.34 2.40 -9.12
N PRO A 54 -4.40 1.45 -8.85
CA PRO A 54 -4.36 0.72 -7.60
C PRO A 54 -4.05 1.59 -6.38
N MET A 55 -3.22 2.64 -6.53
CA MET A 55 -2.89 3.54 -5.41
C MET A 55 -4.08 4.43 -5.03
N SER A 56 -4.85 4.89 -6.02
CA SER A 56 -6.10 5.62 -5.77
C SER A 56 -7.16 4.74 -5.11
N ALA A 57 -7.25 3.46 -5.51
CA ALA A 57 -8.12 2.51 -4.83
C ALA A 57 -7.67 2.27 -3.37
N LEU A 58 -6.38 1.98 -3.14
CA LEU A 58 -5.90 1.65 -1.81
C LEU A 58 -6.00 2.83 -0.83
N THR A 59 -5.71 4.06 -1.27
CA THR A 59 -5.88 5.27 -0.44
C THR A 59 -7.34 5.49 -0.05
N ALA A 60 -8.28 5.27 -0.98
CA ALA A 60 -9.72 5.32 -0.66
C ALA A 60 -10.11 4.23 0.36
N LEU A 61 -9.68 2.98 0.16
CA LEU A 61 -9.96 1.88 1.10
C LEU A 61 -9.40 2.13 2.50
N LEU A 62 -8.21 2.74 2.58
CA LEU A 62 -7.56 3.14 3.83
C LEU A 62 -8.34 4.26 4.53
N HIS A 63 -8.74 5.29 3.79
CA HIS A 63 -9.59 6.37 4.29
C HIS A 63 -10.92 5.83 4.85
N ASP A 64 -11.62 4.99 4.08
CA ASP A 64 -12.90 4.38 4.49
C ASP A 64 -12.77 3.43 5.68
N SER A 65 -11.55 3.04 6.02
CA SER A 65 -11.24 2.20 7.17
C SER A 65 -10.75 3.00 8.38
N GLY A 66 -10.76 4.33 8.33
CA GLY A 66 -10.32 5.20 9.41
C GLY A 66 -8.79 5.35 9.52
N CYS A 67 -8.04 4.92 8.49
CA CYS A 67 -6.59 5.00 8.44
C CYS A 67 -6.11 5.80 7.21
N PRO A 68 -6.54 7.07 7.05
CA PRO A 68 -6.18 7.86 5.87
C PRO A 68 -4.66 8.05 5.78
N ILE A 69 -4.13 8.03 4.56
CA ILE A 69 -2.74 8.40 4.27
C ILE A 69 -2.70 9.20 2.97
N GLU A 70 -1.79 10.18 2.92
CA GLU A 70 -1.52 10.98 1.72
C GLU A 70 -0.14 10.62 1.16
N ILE A 71 0.01 10.52 -0.16
CA ILE A 71 1.29 10.24 -0.82
C ILE A 71 1.95 11.57 -1.16
N LEU A 72 3.08 11.87 -0.53
CA LEU A 72 3.90 13.06 -0.78
C LEU A 72 5.02 12.81 -1.78
N GLY A 73 5.47 11.56 -1.89
CA GLY A 73 6.53 11.15 -2.81
C GLY A 73 6.37 9.70 -3.23
N PHE A 74 6.64 9.42 -4.50
CA PHE A 74 6.52 8.08 -5.07
C PHE A 74 7.67 7.83 -6.05
N HIS A 75 8.48 6.82 -5.76
CA HIS A 75 9.58 6.40 -6.63
C HIS A 75 9.53 4.90 -6.83
N GLN A 76 9.72 4.46 -8.07
CA GLN A 76 9.66 3.06 -8.42
C GLN A 76 10.78 2.70 -9.39
N GLN A 77 11.52 1.65 -9.06
CA GLN A 77 12.62 1.15 -9.87
C GLN A 77 12.45 -0.34 -10.12
N GLN A 78 12.62 -0.74 -11.38
CA GLN A 78 12.52 -2.13 -11.81
C GLN A 78 13.92 -2.67 -12.10
N TRP A 79 14.17 -3.91 -11.65
CA TRP A 79 15.40 -4.62 -11.91
C TRP A 79 15.14 -6.12 -11.86
N ASP A 80 15.52 -6.83 -12.93
CA ASP A 80 15.49 -8.30 -13.03
C ASP A 80 14.18 -8.96 -12.55
N GLY A 81 13.04 -8.53 -13.10
CA GLY A 81 11.72 -9.08 -12.72
C GLY A 81 11.27 -8.75 -11.28
N ARG A 82 11.99 -7.88 -10.58
CA ARG A 82 11.60 -7.31 -9.29
C ARG A 82 11.32 -5.83 -9.45
N THR A 83 10.40 -5.33 -8.64
CA THR A 83 10.13 -3.90 -8.53
C THR A 83 10.29 -3.47 -7.08
N ALA A 84 11.09 -2.42 -6.89
CA ALA A 84 11.23 -1.69 -5.65
C ALA A 84 10.39 -0.41 -5.72
N THR A 85 9.53 -0.19 -4.73
CA THR A 85 8.76 1.05 -4.58
C THR A 85 9.14 1.71 -3.25
N LEU A 86 9.45 3.00 -3.29
CA LEU A 86 9.61 3.87 -2.13
C LEU A 86 8.49 4.90 -2.14
N VAL A 87 7.80 5.05 -1.01
CA VAL A 87 6.75 6.05 -0.83
C VAL A 87 7.05 6.90 0.40
N LEU A 88 6.89 8.21 0.27
CA LEU A 88 6.79 9.13 1.38
C LEU A 88 5.32 9.41 1.61
N CYS A 89 4.81 9.04 2.78
CA CYS A 89 3.41 9.27 3.12
C CYS A 89 3.27 10.13 4.37
N GLU A 90 2.11 10.77 4.51
CA GLU A 90 1.71 11.51 5.71
C GLU A 90 0.35 11.04 6.24
N ALA A 91 0.20 11.03 7.56
CA ALA A 91 -1.08 10.93 8.24
C ALA A 91 -1.06 11.74 9.54
N GLY A 92 -2.03 12.65 9.70
CA GLY A 92 -2.17 13.44 10.94
C GLY A 92 -0.92 14.26 11.29
N GLY A 93 -0.23 14.83 10.29
CA GLY A 93 1.00 15.62 10.49
C GLY A 93 2.26 14.80 10.77
N ARG A 94 2.18 13.47 10.80
CA ARG A 94 3.34 12.58 10.83
C ARG A 94 3.64 12.11 9.43
N SER A 95 4.87 12.32 8.96
CA SER A 95 5.34 11.82 7.67
C SER A 95 6.47 10.82 7.81
N GLY A 96 6.59 9.92 6.84
CA GLY A 96 7.63 8.91 6.86
C GLY A 96 7.75 8.13 5.56
N TRP A 97 8.98 7.71 5.27
CA TRP A 97 9.24 6.81 4.16
C TRP A 97 8.85 5.38 4.49
N ALA A 98 8.42 4.65 3.46
CA ALA A 98 8.22 3.21 3.45
C ALA A 98 8.71 2.60 2.13
N PHE A 99 8.97 1.29 2.17
CA PHE A 99 9.55 0.50 1.11
C PHE A 99 8.70 -0.74 0.83
N GLY A 100 8.61 -1.14 -0.43
CA GLY A 100 8.00 -2.39 -0.86
C GLY A 100 8.77 -3.03 -2.01
N LEU A 101 9.03 -4.33 -1.90
CA LEU A 101 9.60 -5.15 -2.97
C LEU A 101 8.57 -6.19 -3.41
N GLY A 102 8.34 -6.30 -4.71
CA GLY A 102 7.41 -7.26 -5.31
C GLY A 102 7.89 -7.77 -6.67
N GLU A 103 7.18 -8.74 -7.23
CA GLU A 103 7.46 -9.29 -8.58
C GLU A 103 6.96 -8.35 -9.69
N GLY A 104 6.08 -7.41 -9.34
CA GLY A 104 5.57 -6.42 -10.27
C GLY A 104 5.33 -5.06 -9.62
N THR A 105 5.03 -4.09 -10.48
CA THR A 105 4.81 -2.70 -10.11
C THR A 105 3.72 -2.54 -9.06
N THR A 106 2.54 -3.12 -9.33
CA THR A 106 1.39 -3.04 -8.42
C THR A 106 1.68 -3.70 -7.09
N GLU A 107 2.23 -4.91 -7.08
CA GLU A 107 2.52 -5.63 -5.84
C GLU A 107 3.52 -4.87 -4.96
N SER A 108 4.62 -4.39 -5.55
CA SER A 108 5.62 -3.63 -4.80
C SER A 108 5.04 -2.34 -4.21
N ALA A 109 4.18 -1.65 -4.94
CA ALA A 109 3.54 -0.42 -4.49
C ALA A 109 2.50 -0.68 -3.39
N LEU A 110 1.68 -1.74 -3.50
CA LEU A 110 0.75 -2.15 -2.45
C LEU A 110 1.50 -2.48 -1.14
N ARG A 111 2.61 -3.21 -1.23
CA ARG A 111 3.46 -3.53 -0.07
C ARG A 111 4.03 -2.26 0.57
N ALA A 112 4.55 -1.32 -0.23
CA ALA A 112 5.08 -0.05 0.27
C ALA A 112 4.01 0.79 0.98
N MET A 113 2.80 0.85 0.42
CA MET A 113 1.66 1.57 0.99
C MET A 113 1.14 0.94 2.29
N VAL A 114 1.06 -0.39 2.37
CA VAL A 114 0.70 -1.09 3.61
C VAL A 114 1.76 -0.85 4.68
N ALA A 115 3.04 -0.92 4.33
CA ALA A 115 4.14 -0.59 5.24
C ALA A 115 4.04 0.86 5.73
N ALA A 116 3.73 1.82 4.86
CA ALA A 116 3.50 3.21 5.24
C ALA A 116 2.33 3.36 6.21
N ALA A 117 1.18 2.75 5.90
CA ALA A 117 0.00 2.79 6.74
C ALA A 117 0.27 2.19 8.13
N ASN A 118 0.96 1.05 8.21
CA ASN A 118 1.33 0.42 9.47
C ASN A 118 2.32 1.26 10.30
N ARG A 119 3.22 2.01 9.65
CA ARG A 119 4.16 2.91 10.34
C ARG A 119 3.48 4.17 10.88
N LEU A 120 2.43 4.64 10.21
CA LEU A 120 1.75 5.89 10.55
C LEU A 120 0.58 5.70 11.51
N HIS A 121 -0.08 4.53 11.46
CA HIS A 121 -1.26 4.19 12.28
C HIS A 121 -1.03 3.09 13.33
N GLY A 122 0.17 2.51 13.40
CA GLY A 122 0.62 1.62 14.47
C GLY A 122 1.45 2.37 15.51
#